data_AF-A0A2R7Y2U3-F1
#
_entry.id   AF-A0A2R7Y2U3-F1
#
_cell.length_a   1.000
_cell.length_b   1.000
_cell.length_c   1.000
_cell.angle_alpha   90.00
_cell.angle_beta   90.00
_cell.angle_gamma   90.00
#
_symmetry.space_group_name_H-M   'P 1'
#
loop_
_entity.id
_entity.type
_entity.pdbx_description
1 polymer ?
#
loop_
_entity_poly.entity_id
_entity_poly.type
_entity_poly.pdbx_seq_one_letter_code
_entity_poly.pdbx_strand_id
1 'polypeptide(L)'
;MIQRKQLLLLSVLIVVSPVFGVWLAEALNYAEPLDHVAEALNLTEWEGLSWTPLKEYSIPGLPDWLGYIISGFIGLAAIVALGYVLKLYVSK
;
A
#
# COMPACT_ATOMS: atom_id res chain seq x y z
N MET A 1 11.17 20.44 -0.68
CA MET A 1 11.24 19.50 -1.82
C MET A 1 12.07 18.32 -1.38
N ILE A 2 11.66 17.09 -1.73
CA ILE A 2 12.35 15.87 -1.33
C ILE A 2 13.74 15.83 -1.98
N GLN A 3 14.76 15.45 -1.20
CA GLN A 3 16.14 15.31 -1.65
C GLN A 3 16.37 13.92 -2.29
N ARG A 4 17.38 13.81 -3.17
CA ARG A 4 17.74 12.54 -3.82
C ARG A 4 18.02 11.41 -2.83
N LYS A 5 18.70 11.70 -1.72
CA LYS A 5 18.98 10.71 -0.66
C LYS A 5 17.70 10.20 0.01
N GLN A 6 16.70 11.06 0.18
CA GLN A 6 15.41 10.69 0.75
C GLN A 6 14.61 9.81 -0.22
N LEU A 7 14.60 10.13 -1.53
CA LEU A 7 13.99 9.26 -2.53
C LEU A 7 14.64 7.89 -2.55
N LEU A 8 15.97 7.83 -2.55
CA LEU A 8 16.69 6.58 -2.57
C LEU A 8 16.36 5.73 -1.33
N LEU A 9 16.33 6.34 -0.14
CA LEU A 9 15.93 5.66 1.09
C LEU A 9 14.49 5.14 1.00
N LEU A 10 13.54 5.96 0.54
CA LEU A 10 12.13 5.57 0.39
C LEU A 10 11.97 4.43 -0.62
N SER A 11 12.66 4.50 -1.76
CA SER A 11 12.64 3.42 -2.75
C SER A 11 13.17 2.12 -2.17
N VAL A 12 14.28 2.16 -1.41
CA VAL A 12 14.81 0.97 -0.73
C VAL A 12 13.81 0.40 0.27
N LEU A 13 13.18 1.26 1.09
CA LEU A 13 12.16 0.83 2.05
C LEU A 13 10.94 0.20 1.36
N ILE A 14 10.48 0.75 0.23
CA ILE A 14 9.37 0.18 -0.55
C ILE A 14 9.75 -1.19 -1.13
N VAL A 15 10.98 -1.38 -1.61
CA VAL A 15 11.41 -2.68 -2.14
C VAL A 15 11.58 -3.72 -1.04
N VAL A 16 11.98 -3.31 0.17
CA VAL A 16 12.15 -4.21 1.32
C VAL A 16 10.83 -4.49 2.03
N SER A 17 9.81 -3.63 1.91
CA SER A 17 8.56 -3.75 2.66
C SER A 17 7.76 -5.05 2.47
N PRO A 18 7.78 -5.76 1.31
CA PRO A 18 7.11 -7.05 1.18
C PRO A 18 7.64 -8.12 2.13
N VAL A 19 8.87 -7.97 2.64
CA VAL A 19 9.39 -8.82 3.71
C VAL A 19 8.45 -8.81 4.90
N PHE A 20 7.93 -7.65 5.27
CA PHE A 20 7.02 -7.50 6.39
C PHE A 20 5.56 -7.74 5.97
N GLY A 21 5.13 -7.12 4.87
CA GLY A 21 3.73 -7.09 4.47
C GLY A 21 3.22 -8.35 3.77
N VAL A 22 4.11 -9.21 3.29
CA VAL A 22 3.75 -10.44 2.56
C VAL A 22 4.39 -11.65 3.23
N TRP A 23 5.72 -11.78 3.17
CA TRP A 23 6.38 -13.02 3.58
C TRP A 23 6.32 -13.29 5.09
N LEU A 24 6.61 -12.29 5.93
CA LEU A 24 6.52 -12.47 7.38
C LEU A 24 5.08 -12.56 7.87
N ALA A 25 4.15 -11.84 7.26
CA ALA A 25 2.73 -11.94 7.58
C ALA A 25 2.21 -13.37 7.31
N GLU A 26 2.54 -13.92 6.14
CA GLU A 26 2.22 -15.30 5.77
C GLU A 26 2.91 -16.31 6.70
N ALA A 27 4.21 -16.16 6.98
CA ALA A 27 4.96 -17.08 7.84
C ALA A 27 4.47 -17.09 9.29
N LEU A 28 3.92 -15.98 9.77
CA LEU A 28 3.33 -15.87 11.11
C LEU A 28 1.84 -16.22 11.13
N ASN A 29 1.25 -16.56 9.98
CA ASN A 29 -0.18 -16.75 9.80
C ASN A 29 -0.97 -15.58 10.41
N TYR A 30 -0.51 -14.36 10.13
CA TYR A 30 -1.14 -13.14 10.61
C TYR A 30 -2.56 -13.03 10.05
N ALA A 31 -3.53 -12.83 10.93
CA ALA A 31 -4.91 -12.53 10.59
C ALA A 31 -5.26 -11.15 11.15
N GLU A 32 -5.99 -10.34 10.38
CA GLU A 32 -6.36 -9.01 10.84
C GLU A 32 -7.37 -9.13 12.00
N PRO A 33 -7.28 -8.31 13.06
CA PRO A 33 -8.23 -8.38 14.17
C PRO A 33 -9.70 -8.26 13.73
N LEU A 34 -9.94 -7.53 12.63
CA LEU A 34 -11.28 -7.38 12.06
C LEU A 34 -11.77 -8.66 11.36
N ASP A 35 -10.86 -9.47 10.80
CA ASP A 35 -11.22 -10.76 10.18
C ASP A 35 -11.77 -11.72 11.23
N HIS A 36 -11.14 -11.78 12.40
CA HIS A 36 -11.62 -12.58 13.52
C HIS A 36 -13.01 -12.13 14.02
N VAL A 37 -13.25 -10.82 14.05
CA VAL A 37 -14.57 -10.28 14.42
C VAL A 37 -15.61 -10.61 13.36
N ALA A 38 -15.26 -10.50 12.07
CA ALA A 38 -16.14 -10.85 10.97
C ALA A 38 -16.51 -12.33 11.02
N GLU A 39 -15.53 -13.21 11.24
CA GLU A 39 -15.74 -14.66 11.42
C GLU A 39 -16.66 -14.95 12.61
N ALA A 40 -16.39 -14.33 13.77
CA ALA A 40 -17.22 -14.49 14.97
C ALA A 40 -18.67 -14.02 14.77
N LEU A 41 -18.88 -13.03 13.90
CA LEU A 41 -20.19 -12.50 13.53
C LEU A 41 -20.83 -13.19 12.31
N ASN A 42 -20.17 -14.22 11.74
CA ASN A 42 -20.55 -14.86 10.47
C ASN A 42 -20.80 -13.86 9.33
N LEU A 43 -19.98 -12.81 9.27
CA LEU A 43 -19.99 -11.83 8.20
C LEU A 43 -19.13 -12.32 7.03
N THR A 44 -19.55 -11.98 5.82
CA THR A 44 -18.80 -12.24 4.59
C THR A 44 -18.13 -10.96 4.11
N GLU A 45 -16.98 -11.09 3.47
CA GLU A 45 -16.33 -9.96 2.82
C GLU A 45 -17.19 -9.44 1.65
N TRP A 46 -17.13 -8.13 1.44
CA TRP A 46 -17.78 -7.50 0.30
C TRP A 46 -16.99 -7.76 -0.98
N GLU A 47 -17.52 -8.62 -1.86
CA GLU A 47 -16.95 -8.95 -3.17
C GLU A 47 -17.40 -8.01 -4.31
N GLY A 48 -18.20 -6.98 -3.99
CA GLY A 48 -18.66 -6.01 -4.99
C GLY A 48 -17.56 -5.07 -5.46
N LEU A 49 -17.95 -4.04 -6.21
CA LEU A 49 -17.01 -3.02 -6.70
C LEU A 49 -16.32 -2.34 -5.49
N SER A 50 -14.99 -2.51 -5.38
CA SER A 50 -14.21 -1.79 -4.38
C SER A 50 -14.11 -0.32 -4.78
N TRP A 51 -14.31 0.58 -3.80
CA TRP A 51 -14.16 2.02 -4.02
C TRP A 51 -12.69 2.42 -4.21
N THR A 52 -11.75 1.58 -3.75
CA THR A 52 -10.31 1.79 -3.94
C THR A 52 -9.82 1.08 -5.20
N PRO A 53 -8.99 1.73 -6.03
CA PRO A 53 -8.48 1.14 -7.27
C PRO A 53 -7.51 -0.03 -7.07
N LEU A 54 -6.99 -0.24 -5.84
CA LEU A 54 -6.04 -1.29 -5.48
C LEU A 54 -6.49 -1.95 -4.16
N LYS A 55 -7.50 -2.85 -4.22
CA LYS A 55 -7.95 -3.61 -3.05
C LYS A 55 -6.76 -4.39 -2.49
N GLU A 56 -6.52 -4.25 -1.18
CA GLU A 56 -5.42 -4.95 -0.47
C GLU A 56 -4.02 -4.75 -1.09
N TYR A 57 -3.81 -3.65 -1.82
CA TYR A 57 -2.56 -3.37 -2.53
C TYR A 57 -2.22 -4.37 -3.65
N SER A 58 -3.21 -5.16 -4.08
CA SER A 58 -3.09 -6.17 -5.13
C SER A 58 -3.34 -5.57 -6.52
N ILE A 59 -2.64 -6.13 -7.50
CA ILE A 59 -2.79 -5.77 -8.92
C ILE A 59 -3.14 -7.05 -9.69
N PRO A 60 -4.27 -7.10 -10.42
CA PRO A 60 -4.67 -8.28 -11.17
C PRO A 60 -3.56 -8.78 -12.11
N GLY A 61 -3.24 -10.07 -12.02
CA GLY A 61 -2.22 -10.71 -12.86
C GLY A 61 -0.77 -10.55 -12.36
N LEU A 62 -0.54 -9.93 -11.22
CA LEU A 62 0.78 -9.86 -10.57
C LEU A 62 0.78 -10.63 -9.24
N PRO A 63 1.95 -11.18 -8.82
CA PRO A 63 2.09 -11.75 -7.49
C PRO A 63 2.03 -10.67 -6.41
N ASP A 64 1.54 -11.02 -5.21
CA ASP A 64 1.23 -10.09 -4.13
C ASP A 64 2.42 -9.20 -3.74
N TRP A 65 3.62 -9.77 -3.62
CA TRP A 65 4.84 -9.01 -3.31
C TRP A 65 5.13 -7.91 -4.34
N LEU A 66 4.82 -8.16 -5.62
CA LEU A 66 5.06 -7.19 -6.70
C LEU A 66 3.94 -6.15 -6.73
N GLY A 67 2.68 -6.56 -6.52
CA GLY A 67 1.56 -5.65 -6.31
C GLY A 67 1.83 -4.67 -5.16
N TYR A 68 2.33 -5.19 -4.05
CA TYR A 68 2.69 -4.41 -2.86
C TYR A 68 3.75 -3.33 -3.15
N ILE A 69 4.82 -3.69 -3.86
CA ILE A 69 5.87 -2.73 -4.27
C ILE A 69 5.30 -1.65 -5.18
N ILE A 70 4.54 -2.02 -6.20
CA ILE A 70 3.98 -1.08 -7.18
C ILE A 70 2.99 -0.13 -6.48
N SER A 71 2.11 -0.66 -5.65
CA SER A 71 1.19 0.13 -4.81
C SER A 71 1.95 1.12 -3.93
N GLY A 72 3.07 0.71 -3.33
CA GLY A 72 3.95 1.58 -2.55
C GLY A 72 4.52 2.74 -3.37
N PHE A 73 4.99 2.48 -4.59
CA PHE A 73 5.47 3.54 -5.49
C PHE A 73 4.35 4.46 -5.98
N ILE A 74 3.16 3.94 -6.25
CA ILE A 74 1.98 4.75 -6.60
C ILE A 74 1.64 5.70 -5.45
N GLY A 75 1.60 5.19 -4.22
CA GLY A 75 1.36 6.02 -3.02
C GLY A 75 2.43 7.10 -2.83
N LEU A 76 3.71 6.74 -2.98
CA LEU A 76 4.81 7.71 -2.92
C LEU A 76 4.67 8.81 -3.99
N ALA A 77 4.38 8.43 -5.24
CA ALA A 77 4.19 9.36 -6.33
C ALA A 77 2.99 10.30 -6.07
N ALA A 78 1.88 9.78 -5.55
CA ALA A 78 0.70 10.56 -5.20
C ALA A 78 1.00 11.61 -4.12
N ILE A 79 1.70 11.24 -3.05
CA ILE A 79 2.08 12.16 -1.96
C ILE A 79 3.02 13.24 -2.47
N VAL A 80 4.03 12.88 -3.27
CA VAL A 80 4.96 13.85 -3.86
C VAL A 80 4.22 14.82 -4.79
N ALA A 81 3.35 14.30 -5.67
CA ALA A 81 2.56 15.11 -6.59
C ALA A 81 1.66 16.09 -5.82
N LEU A 82 0.95 15.62 -4.79
CA LEU A 82 0.12 16.47 -3.93
C LEU A 82 0.94 17.58 -3.27
N GLY A 83 2.11 17.27 -2.73
CA GLY A 83 3.02 18.27 -2.15
C GLY A 83 3.47 19.33 -3.16
N TYR A 84 3.71 18.94 -4.41
CA TYR A 84 4.01 19.88 -5.50
C TYR A 84 2.82 20.76 -5.85
N VAL A 85 1.63 20.18 -5.99
CA VAL A 85 0.38 20.89 -6.28
C VAL A 85 0.13 21.93 -5.18
N LEU A 86 0.16 21.54 -3.91
CA LEU A 86 -0.03 22.46 -2.79
C LEU A 86 1.01 23.58 -2.78
N LYS A 87 2.28 23.28 -3.07
CA LYS A 87 3.32 24.32 -3.20
C LYS A 87 2.98 25.33 -4.30
N LEU A 88 2.46 24.87 -5.45
CA LEU A 88 2.07 25.77 -6.55
C LEU A 88 0.91 26.68 -6.15
N TYR A 89 -0.04 26.19 -5.36
CA TYR A 89 -1.17 27.00 -4.86
C TYR A 89 -0.76 27.99 -3.77
N VAL A 90 0.12 27.61 -2.85
CA VAL A 90 0.58 28.48 -1.73
C VAL A 90 1.62 29.50 -2.17
N SER A 91 2.38 29.20 -3.22
CA SER A 91 3.43 30.10 -3.74
C SER A 91 2.91 31.10 -4.79
N LYS A 92 1.62 31.09 -5.10
CA LYS A 92 0.89 32.17 -5.78
C LYS A 92 0.36 33.15 -4.76
#